data_AF-A0A3N5QEH4-F1
#
_entry.id   AF-A0A3N5QEH4-F1
#
_cell.length_a   1.000
_cell.length_b   1.000
_cell.length_c   1.000
_cell.angle_alpha   90.00
_cell.angle_beta   90.00
_cell.angle_gamma   90.00
#
_symmetry.space_group_name_H-M   'P 1'
#
loop_
_entity.id
_entity.type
_entity.pdbx_description
1 polymer ?
#
loop_
_entity_poly.entity_id
_entity_poly.type
_entity_poly.pdbx_seq_one_letter_code
_entity_poly.pdbx_strand_id
1 'polypeptide(L)'
;MKKNLFLSLLLFSSFAFLSCGENKDGSGDLLGTGGGGNVTFQISIVQDDRGNNLFGANPSAAVKITTILVNQAQIPVNETVTNPTPDEVIQPLEGGQYYGFFEVPQGAQTGQQWSFRFQGTLAQGGQAFNVTTNYTIQ
;
A
#
# COMPACT_ATOMS: atom_id res chain seq x y z
N MET A 1 -23.93 35.12 -7.61
CA MET A 1 -24.74 34.95 -6.39
C MET A 1 -25.41 33.59 -6.43
N LYS A 2 -24.97 32.63 -5.62
CA LYS A 2 -25.61 31.30 -5.56
C LYS A 2 -25.85 30.90 -4.10
N LYS A 3 -27.12 31.08 -3.75
CA LYS A 3 -27.97 30.47 -2.71
C LYS A 3 -27.27 29.75 -1.56
N ASN A 4 -27.34 30.40 -0.39
CA ASN A 4 -27.28 29.78 0.92
C ASN A 4 -28.47 28.82 1.07
N LEU A 5 -28.21 27.57 1.47
CA LEU A 5 -29.26 26.69 1.99
C LEU A 5 -28.97 26.43 3.47
N PHE A 6 -29.74 27.13 4.29
CA PHE A 6 -29.91 26.83 5.71
C PHE A 6 -30.73 25.54 5.85
N LEU A 7 -30.31 24.63 6.70
CA LEU A 7 -31.20 23.67 7.34
C LEU A 7 -30.75 23.44 8.79
N SER A 8 -31.42 24.15 9.70
CA SER A 8 -31.58 23.79 11.12
C SER A 8 -32.49 22.53 11.20
N LEU A 9 -32.54 21.67 12.22
CA LEU A 9 -32.49 21.87 13.67
C LEU A 9 -32.71 20.48 14.33
N LEU A 10 -32.13 20.27 15.52
CA LEU A 10 -32.54 19.33 16.60
C LEU A 10 -32.54 17.80 16.33
N LEU A 11 -31.76 17.04 17.10
CA LEU A 11 -32.22 16.54 18.41
C LEU A 11 -31.09 15.84 19.22
N PHE A 12 -31.07 16.17 20.50
CA PHE A 12 -30.45 15.53 21.67
C PHE A 12 -30.14 14.02 21.59
N SER A 13 -28.92 13.63 22.02
CA SER A 13 -28.74 12.75 23.18
C SER A 13 -27.27 12.69 23.60
N SER A 14 -27.04 13.10 24.83
CA SER A 14 -25.78 13.19 25.55
C SER A 14 -25.77 12.16 26.67
N PHE A 15 -24.67 11.39 26.79
CA PHE A 15 -24.16 10.68 27.99
C PHE A 15 -25.08 9.61 28.64
N ALA A 16 -24.66 8.52 29.28
CA ALA A 16 -23.41 7.82 29.58
C ALA A 16 -23.83 6.32 29.70
N PHE A 17 -22.96 5.30 29.72
CA PHE A 17 -22.36 4.67 30.90
C PHE A 17 -21.42 3.57 30.35
N LEU A 18 -20.11 3.64 30.62
CA LEU A 18 -19.42 2.83 31.65
C LEU A 18 -19.58 1.32 31.47
N SER A 19 -18.61 0.70 30.80
CA SER A 19 -18.13 -0.63 31.19
C SER A 19 -16.61 -0.54 31.38
N CYS A 20 -16.23 -0.63 32.65
CA CYS A 20 -14.88 -0.79 33.13
C CYS A 20 -14.56 -2.29 33.10
N GLY A 21 -13.49 -2.67 32.41
CA GLY A 21 -12.85 -3.97 32.51
C GLY A 21 -11.37 -3.71 32.68
N GLU A 22 -10.88 -3.91 33.89
CA GLU A 22 -9.50 -3.61 34.30
C GLU A 22 -8.49 -4.66 33.81
N ASN A 23 -7.27 -4.15 33.57
CA ASN A 23 -5.95 -4.77 33.68
C ASN A 23 -5.48 -5.77 32.59
N LYS A 24 -4.63 -5.26 31.69
CA LYS A 24 -3.25 -5.76 31.53
C LYS A 24 -2.29 -4.61 31.20
N ASP A 25 -1.27 -4.49 32.05
CA ASP A 25 -0.03 -3.78 31.74
C ASP A 25 0.56 -4.33 30.43
N GLY A 26 0.98 -3.41 29.57
CA GLY A 26 1.56 -3.73 28.27
C GLY A 26 2.10 -2.46 27.63
N SER A 27 3.24 -1.98 28.14
CA SER A 27 4.15 -1.16 27.37
C SER A 27 4.50 -1.89 26.08
N GLY A 28 4.34 -1.22 24.94
CA GLY A 28 4.96 -1.65 23.69
C GLY A 28 3.99 -1.87 22.53
N ASP A 29 4.35 -1.20 21.45
CA ASP A 29 4.09 -1.56 20.06
C ASP A 29 2.90 -0.88 19.36
N LEU A 30 3.28 0.23 18.73
CA LEU A 30 2.56 1.02 17.76
C LEU A 30 2.65 0.36 16.38
N LEU A 31 2.35 -0.94 16.24
CA LEU A 31 2.41 -1.66 14.96
C LEU A 31 1.26 -2.66 14.85
N GLY A 32 0.27 -2.33 14.02
CA GLY A 32 -0.90 -3.17 13.78
C GLY A 32 -0.53 -4.56 13.28
N THR A 33 -0.87 -5.58 14.05
CA THR A 33 -0.97 -6.97 13.61
C THR A 33 -2.15 -7.12 12.65
N GLY A 34 -1.92 -6.82 11.38
CA GLY A 34 -2.86 -7.11 10.30
C GLY A 34 -2.83 -8.59 9.97
N GLY A 35 -3.98 -9.27 10.09
CA GLY A 35 -4.17 -10.66 9.68
C GLY A 35 -3.93 -10.82 8.18
N GLY A 36 -2.70 -11.15 7.80
CA GLY A 36 -2.24 -11.15 6.42
C GLY A 36 -2.78 -12.34 5.63
N GLY A 37 -3.42 -12.05 4.49
CA GLY A 37 -3.46 -13.03 3.42
C GLY A 37 -2.03 -13.31 2.98
N ASN A 38 -1.68 -14.56 2.69
CA ASN A 38 -0.35 -14.92 2.18
C ASN A 38 -0.19 -14.41 0.74
N VAL A 39 0.08 -13.12 0.58
CA VAL A 39 0.47 -12.50 -0.69
C VAL A 39 1.94 -12.14 -0.60
N THR A 40 2.70 -12.51 -1.62
CA THR A 40 4.05 -12.00 -1.84
C THR A 40 4.08 -11.23 -3.14
N PHE A 41 5.07 -10.34 -3.28
CA PHE A 41 5.32 -9.62 -4.51
C PHE A 41 6.72 -9.95 -5.00
N GLN A 42 6.86 -10.19 -6.29
CA GLN A 42 8.16 -10.18 -6.95
C GLN A 42 8.40 -8.78 -7.52
N ILE A 43 9.64 -8.30 -7.43
CA ILE A 43 10.05 -6.99 -7.92
C ILE A 43 11.13 -7.15 -8.97
N SER A 44 11.05 -6.36 -10.03
CA SER A 44 12.07 -6.23 -11.07
C SER A 44 12.11 -4.80 -11.61
N ILE A 45 13.10 -4.48 -12.44
CA ILE A 45 13.05 -3.29 -13.29
C ILE A 45 12.46 -3.69 -14.65
N VAL A 46 11.48 -2.94 -15.11
CA VAL A 46 10.86 -3.07 -16.44
C VAL A 46 10.96 -1.74 -17.19
N GLN A 47 10.71 -1.76 -18.50
CA GLN A 47 10.67 -0.57 -19.33
C GLN A 47 9.26 -0.30 -19.83
N ASP A 48 8.85 0.97 -19.81
CA ASP A 48 7.64 1.41 -20.51
C ASP A 48 7.86 1.55 -22.02
N ASP A 49 6.79 1.84 -22.77
CA ASP A 49 6.83 2.02 -24.23
C ASP A 49 7.72 3.19 -24.69
N ARG A 50 8.15 4.05 -23.76
CA ARG A 50 9.03 5.20 -24.01
C ARG A 50 10.49 4.92 -23.61
N GLY A 51 10.77 3.73 -23.08
CA GLY A 51 12.09 3.31 -22.64
C GLY A 51 12.47 3.77 -21.23
N ASN A 52 11.52 4.30 -20.44
CA ASN A 52 11.78 4.68 -19.05
C ASN A 52 11.81 3.42 -18.17
N ASN A 53 12.77 3.37 -17.25
CA ASN A 53 12.88 2.28 -16.29
C ASN A 53 11.87 2.49 -15.15
N LEU A 54 11.07 1.48 -14.86
CA LEU A 54 10.11 1.43 -13.77
C LEU A 54 10.44 0.27 -12.83
N PHE A 55 10.21 0.43 -11.53
CA PHE A 55 10.01 -0.73 -10.68
C PHE A 55 8.70 -1.40 -11.08
N GLY A 56 8.79 -2.68 -11.39
CA GLY A 56 7.68 -3.56 -11.70
C GLY A 56 7.36 -4.48 -10.53
N ALA A 57 6.09 -4.75 -10.31
CA ALA A 57 5.61 -5.72 -9.32
C ALA A 57 4.78 -6.83 -9.97
N ASN A 58 4.92 -8.06 -9.47
CA ASN A 58 4.06 -9.19 -9.83
C ASN A 58 3.58 -9.89 -8.54
N PRO A 59 2.27 -9.86 -8.23
CA PRO A 59 1.74 -10.49 -7.02
C PRO A 59 1.66 -12.02 -7.16
N SER A 60 1.72 -12.74 -6.04
CA SER A 60 1.55 -14.20 -6.01
C SER A 60 0.09 -14.67 -6.13
N ALA A 61 -0.87 -13.74 -6.07
CA ALA A 61 -2.31 -13.99 -6.16
C ALA A 61 -3.03 -12.76 -6.72
N ALA A 62 -4.30 -12.90 -7.10
CA ALA A 62 -5.11 -11.77 -7.54
C ALA A 62 -5.36 -10.80 -6.38
N VAL A 63 -5.05 -9.51 -6.59
CA VAL A 63 -5.10 -8.48 -5.55
C VAL A 63 -5.73 -7.18 -6.04
N LYS A 64 -6.19 -6.36 -5.09
CA LYS A 64 -6.53 -4.95 -5.28
C LYS A 64 -5.58 -4.12 -4.43
N ILE A 65 -4.68 -3.37 -5.06
CA ILE A 65 -3.70 -2.52 -4.37
C ILE A 65 -4.29 -1.13 -4.15
N THR A 66 -4.17 -0.60 -2.94
CA THR A 66 -4.58 0.77 -2.62
C THR A 66 -3.39 1.72 -2.60
N THR A 67 -2.29 1.32 -1.94
CA THR A 67 -1.08 2.14 -1.81
C THR A 67 0.18 1.30 -1.84
N ILE A 68 1.29 1.92 -2.25
CA ILE A 68 2.63 1.38 -2.19
C ILE A 68 3.53 2.44 -1.55
N LEU A 69 4.16 2.12 -0.42
CA LEU A 69 5.24 2.95 0.13
C LEU A 69 6.56 2.51 -0.48
N VAL A 70 7.22 3.42 -1.20
CA VAL A 70 8.53 3.24 -1.81
C VAL A 70 9.58 3.90 -0.92
N ASN A 71 10.57 3.14 -0.49
CA ASN A 71 11.61 3.64 0.39
C ASN A 71 13.02 3.23 -0.07
N GLN A 72 13.94 4.21 -0.03
CA GLN A 72 15.37 4.02 -0.26
C GLN A 72 16.15 5.04 0.58
N ALA A 73 17.04 4.56 1.45
CA ALA A 73 17.68 5.42 2.47
C ALA A 73 18.88 6.25 1.96
N GLN A 74 19.58 5.82 0.91
CA GLN A 74 20.80 6.46 0.41
C GLN A 74 20.53 7.68 -0.49
N ILE A 75 19.44 7.68 -1.26
CA ILE A 75 18.98 8.78 -2.12
C ILE A 75 17.66 9.40 -1.60
N PRO A 76 17.56 9.55 -0.27
CA PRO A 76 16.35 9.64 0.58
C PRO A 76 14.98 9.63 -0.14
N VAL A 77 14.60 8.49 -0.73
CA VAL A 77 13.25 8.28 -1.27
C VAL A 77 12.34 7.76 -0.16
N ASN A 78 11.19 8.40 0.04
CA ASN A 78 10.15 7.96 0.97
C ASN A 78 8.78 8.44 0.46
N GLU A 79 8.26 7.75 -0.55
CA GLU A 79 7.09 8.19 -1.31
C GLU A 79 5.95 7.19 -1.20
N THR A 80 4.72 7.70 -1.06
CA THR A 80 3.52 6.86 -1.13
C THR A 80 2.88 7.02 -2.50
N VAL A 81 2.88 5.95 -3.27
CA VAL A 81 2.13 5.84 -4.52
C VAL A 81 0.71 5.39 -4.19
N THR A 82 -0.27 6.22 -4.51
CA THR A 82 -1.70 5.88 -4.38
C THR A 82 -2.20 5.34 -5.71
N ASN A 83 -2.83 4.17 -5.70
CA ASN A 83 -3.45 3.61 -6.89
C ASN A 83 -4.70 4.44 -7.25
N PRO A 84 -4.78 5.05 -8.45
CA PRO A 84 -5.96 5.80 -8.87
C PRO A 84 -7.19 4.90 -9.12
N THR A 85 -6.98 3.59 -9.32
CA THR A 85 -8.02 2.59 -9.55
C THR A 85 -7.97 1.50 -8.47
N PRO A 86 -8.22 1.82 -7.18
CA PRO A 86 -8.00 0.89 -6.07
C PRO A 86 -8.90 -0.36 -6.10
N ASP A 87 -9.98 -0.35 -6.89
CA ASP A 87 -10.88 -1.49 -7.09
C ASP A 87 -10.47 -2.43 -8.23
N GLU A 88 -9.48 -2.04 -9.03
CA GLU A 88 -8.96 -2.84 -10.13
C GLU A 88 -8.26 -4.11 -9.61
N VAL A 89 -8.58 -5.24 -10.23
CA VAL A 89 -7.97 -6.52 -9.89
C VAL A 89 -6.70 -6.71 -10.72
N ILE A 90 -5.58 -6.75 -10.02
CA ILE A 90 -4.26 -7.06 -10.57
C ILE A 90 -4.05 -8.56 -10.44
N GLN A 91 -3.92 -9.24 -11.58
CA GLN A 91 -3.69 -10.68 -11.66
C GLN A 91 -2.19 -10.99 -11.63
N PRO A 92 -1.76 -12.16 -11.11
CA PRO A 92 -0.40 -12.64 -11.34
C PRO A 92 -0.13 -12.75 -12.84
N LEU A 93 1.02 -12.26 -13.27
CA LEU A 93 1.47 -12.42 -14.66
C LEU A 93 2.35 -13.65 -14.81
N GLU A 94 2.17 -14.38 -15.92
CA GLU A 94 3.03 -15.50 -16.30
C GLU A 94 4.30 -15.01 -17.02
N GLY A 95 5.29 -15.89 -17.18
CA GLY A 95 6.46 -15.62 -18.02
C GLY A 95 7.39 -14.50 -17.53
N GLY A 96 7.42 -14.23 -16.22
CA GLY A 96 8.30 -13.23 -15.64
C GLY A 96 7.97 -11.79 -16.05
N GLN A 97 6.71 -11.50 -16.37
CA GLN A 97 6.24 -10.14 -16.63
C GLN A 97 5.89 -9.42 -15.31
N TYR A 98 5.87 -8.07 -15.35
CA TYR A 98 5.60 -7.23 -14.17
C TYR A 98 4.77 -6.00 -14.56
N TYR A 99 3.98 -5.48 -13.62
CA TYR A 99 3.31 -4.19 -13.76
C TYR A 99 4.21 -3.07 -13.26
N GLY A 100 4.62 -2.15 -14.13
CA GLY A 100 5.35 -0.95 -13.73
C GLY A 100 4.50 -0.05 -12.84
N PHE A 101 5.02 0.39 -11.70
CA PHE A 101 4.27 1.18 -10.70
C PHE A 101 4.99 2.43 -10.17
N PHE A 102 6.32 2.50 -10.30
CA PHE A 102 7.10 3.65 -9.85
C PHE A 102 8.30 3.85 -10.76
N GLU A 103 8.54 5.09 -11.21
CA GLU A 103 9.72 5.39 -12.03
C GLU A 103 11.00 5.24 -11.21
N VAL A 104 12.00 4.58 -11.79
CA VAL A 104 13.32 4.45 -11.15
C VAL A 104 14.00 5.84 -11.19
N PRO A 105 14.30 6.48 -10.04
CA PRO A 105 14.87 7.83 -10.05
C PRO A 105 16.24 7.87 -10.73
N GLN A 106 16.57 8.99 -11.41
CA GLN A 106 17.81 9.13 -12.18
C GLN A 106 19.12 9.03 -11.37
N GLY A 107 19.06 8.95 -10.04
CA GLY A 107 20.20 8.68 -9.15
C GLY A 107 20.28 7.24 -8.61
N ALA A 108 19.37 6.36 -9.03
CA ALA A 108 19.36 4.98 -8.60
C ALA A 108 20.55 4.21 -9.21
N GLN A 109 21.20 3.37 -8.41
CA GLN A 109 22.42 2.64 -8.80
C GLN A 109 22.34 1.16 -8.40
N THR A 110 23.04 0.31 -9.15
CA THR A 110 23.26 -1.09 -8.80
C THR A 110 23.80 -1.25 -7.38
N GLY A 111 23.34 -2.26 -6.66
CA GLY A 111 23.66 -2.53 -5.26
C GLY A 111 22.80 -1.77 -4.25
N GLN A 112 22.03 -0.77 -4.68
CA GLN A 112 21.09 -0.08 -3.79
C GLN A 112 19.93 -1.00 -3.41
N GLN A 113 19.62 -1.05 -2.12
CA GLN A 113 18.47 -1.77 -1.59
C GLN A 113 17.26 -0.83 -1.48
N TRP A 114 16.13 -1.30 -1.98
CA TRP A 114 14.83 -0.64 -2.01
C TRP A 114 13.82 -1.47 -1.24
N SER A 115 12.91 -0.80 -0.54
CA SER A 115 11.81 -1.41 0.20
C SER A 115 10.48 -0.91 -0.34
N PHE A 116 9.57 -1.84 -0.63
CA PHE A 116 8.23 -1.57 -1.17
C PHE A 116 7.19 -2.17 -0.24
N ARG A 117 6.37 -1.35 0.40
CA ARG A 117 5.27 -1.83 1.25
C ARG A 117 3.94 -1.68 0.54
N PHE A 118 3.40 -2.80 0.09
CA PHE A 118 2.11 -2.91 -0.61
C PHE A 118 0.98 -3.04 0.40
N GLN A 119 -0.07 -2.24 0.22
CA GLN A 119 -1.30 -2.32 1.00
C GLN A 119 -2.49 -2.54 0.07
N GLY A 120 -3.45 -3.36 0.50
CA GLY A 120 -4.58 -3.72 -0.33
C GLY A 120 -5.38 -4.88 0.23
N THR A 121 -6.14 -5.54 -0.65
CA THR A 121 -6.93 -6.73 -0.33
C THR A 121 -6.73 -7.82 -1.38
N LEU A 122 -6.83 -9.09 -0.96
CA LEU A 122 -6.99 -10.22 -1.88
C LEU A 122 -8.29 -10.02 -2.69
N ALA A 123 -8.21 -10.19 -4.01
CA ALA A 123 -9.38 -10.01 -4.88
C ALA A 123 -10.49 -11.03 -4.55
N GLN A 124 -10.08 -12.26 -4.19
CA GLN A 124 -10.98 -13.26 -3.63
C GLN A 124 -11.02 -13.14 -2.11
N GLY A 125 -12.22 -13.03 -1.54
CA GLY A 125 -12.43 -13.01 -0.10
C GLY A 125 -12.15 -11.68 0.60
N GLY A 126 -11.53 -10.70 -0.08
CA GLY A 126 -11.38 -9.33 0.43
C GLY A 126 -10.46 -9.19 1.64
N GLN A 127 -9.68 -10.22 1.97
CA GLN A 127 -8.77 -10.18 3.11
C GLN A 127 -7.68 -9.15 2.89
N ALA A 128 -7.50 -8.26 3.85
CA ALA A 128 -6.49 -7.21 3.78
C ALA A 128 -5.06 -7.77 3.86
N PHE A 129 -4.13 -7.08 3.21
CA PHE A 129 -2.70 -7.32 3.35
C PHE A 129 -1.92 -6.01 3.50
N ASN A 130 -0.78 -6.11 4.15
CA ASN A 130 0.21 -5.04 4.31
C ASN A 130 1.59 -5.68 4.30
N VAL A 131 2.21 -5.78 3.13
CA VAL A 131 3.39 -6.64 2.90
C VAL A 131 4.55 -5.81 2.39
N THR A 132 5.70 -5.93 3.04
CA THR A 132 6.95 -5.32 2.60
C THR A 132 7.76 -6.31 1.78
N THR A 133 8.20 -5.87 0.59
CA THR A 133 9.11 -6.60 -0.28
C THR A 133 10.37 -5.76 -0.50
N ASN A 134 11.53 -6.39 -0.37
CA ASN A 134 12.81 -5.74 -0.61
C ASN A 134 13.37 -6.14 -1.97
N TYR A 135 14.07 -5.23 -2.62
CA TYR A 135 14.72 -5.46 -3.91
C TYR A 135 16.09 -4.78 -3.93
N THR A 136 17.08 -5.44 -4.50
CA THR A 136 18.39 -4.86 -4.76
C THR A 136 18.55 -4.69 -6.26
N ILE A 137 18.81 -3.46 -6.71
CA ILE A 137 19.10 -3.19 -8.12
C ILE A 137 20.34 -4.02 -8.51
N GLN A 138 20.19 -4.86 -9.53
CA GLN A 138 21.27 -5.70 -10.06
C GLN A 138 22.12 -4.95 -11.10
#